data_AF-A0A2G6H6S9-F1
#
_entry.id   AF-A0A2G6H6S9-F1
#
_cell.length_a   1.000
_cell.length_b   1.000
_cell.length_c   1.000
_cell.angle_alpha   90.00
_cell.angle_beta   90.00
_cell.angle_gamma   90.00
#
_symmetry.space_group_name_H-M   'P 1'
#
loop_
_entity.id
_entity.type
_entity.pdbx_description
1 polymer ?
#
loop_
_entity_poly.entity_id
_entity_poly.type
_entity_poly.pdbx_seq_one_letter_code
_entity_poly.pdbx_strand_id
1 'polypeptide(L)' 'MNTSRRSGNIFKRIFYFYYDGFSNMTVGKKLWVIIIIKLAIFFLVMKLIFFPDFLETNFSNDKERGDYVFKQLTTQE' A
#
# COMPACT_ATOMS: atom_id res chain seq x y z
N MET A 1 32.18 -1.36 -43.05
CA MET A 1 30.73 -1.46 -42.78
C MET A 1 30.56 -1.60 -41.27
N ASN A 2 30.32 -0.49 -40.56
CA ASN A 2 30.35 -0.47 -39.10
C ASN A 2 28.93 -0.79 -38.57
N THR A 3 28.72 -2.01 -38.10
CA THR A 3 27.46 -2.42 -37.49
C THR A 3 27.44 -1.94 -36.04
N SER A 4 27.05 -0.68 -35.84
CA SER A 4 26.73 -0.16 -34.51
C SER A 4 25.60 -1.01 -33.91
N ARG A 5 25.96 -1.97 -33.04
CA ARG A 5 25.02 -2.63 -32.16
C ARG A 5 24.40 -1.53 -31.29
N ARG A 6 23.20 -1.07 -31.63
CA ARG A 6 22.35 -0.38 -30.67
C ARG A 6 22.10 -1.40 -29.55
N SER A 7 22.90 -1.33 -28.49
CA SER A 7 22.52 -1.87 -27.20
C SER A 7 21.35 -1.01 -26.71
N GLY A 8 20.19 -1.19 -27.33
CA GLY A 8 18.95 -0.61 -26.87
C GLY A 8 18.67 -1.25 -25.53
N ASN A 9 18.50 -0.43 -24.50
CA ASN A 9 18.25 -0.89 -23.14
C ASN A 9 17.09 -1.90 -23.13
N ILE A 10 17.40 -3.20 -23.07
CA ILE A 10 16.44 -4.31 -23.18
C ILE A 10 15.37 -4.16 -22.09
N PHE A 11 15.77 -3.70 -20.90
CA PHE A 11 14.89 -3.33 -19.80
C PHE A 11 13.86 -2.27 -20.17
N LYS A 12 14.25 -1.20 -20.90
CA LYS A 12 13.30 -0.19 -21.38
C LYS A 12 12.30 -0.81 -22.36
N ARG A 13 12.76 -1.68 -23.25
CA ARG A 13 11.89 -2.35 -24.23
C ARG A 13 10.87 -3.27 -23.54
N ILE A 14 11.29 -4.03 -22.54
CA ILE A 14 10.40 -4.88 -21.73
C ILE A 14 9.38 -4.03 -20.97
N PHE A 15 9.82 -2.92 -20.37
CA PHE A 15 8.93 -1.98 -19.68
C PHE A 15 7.88 -1.39 -20.63
N TYR A 16 8.29 -0.86 -21.79
CA TYR A 16 7.35 -0.31 -22.77
C TYR A 16 6.39 -1.38 -23.31
N PHE A 17 6.86 -2.61 -23.52
CA PHE A 17 5.99 -3.71 -23.96
C PHE A 17 4.90 -4.04 -22.92
N TYR A 18 5.27 -4.12 -21.64
CA TYR A 18 4.30 -4.35 -20.57
C TYR A 18 3.34 -3.17 -20.40
N TYR A 19 3.86 -1.94 -20.43
CA TYR A 19 3.06 -0.73 -20.33
C TYR A 19 2.08 -0.58 -21.50
N ASP A 20 2.53 -0.81 -22.74
CA ASP A 20 1.72 -0.71 -23.95
C ASP A 20 0.67 -1.83 -24.00
N GLY A 21 1.06 -3.07 -23.69
CA GLY A 21 0.13 -4.19 -23.57
C GLY A 21 -0.94 -3.97 -22.50
N PHE A 22 -0.54 -3.49 -21.32
CA PHE A 22 -1.48 -3.16 -20.24
C PHE A 22 -2.39 -1.98 -20.59
N SER A 23 -1.86 -0.96 -21.29
CA SER A 23 -2.66 0.19 -21.71
C SER A 23 -3.68 -0.15 -22.81
N ASN A 24 -3.33 -1.01 -23.76
CA ASN A 24 -4.25 -1.42 -24.82
C ASN A 24 -5.29 -2.47 -24.38
N MET A 25 -5.18 -3.01 -23.16
CA MET A 25 -6.12 -3.98 -22.61
C MET A 25 -7.28 -3.32 -21.85
N THR A 26 -8.48 -3.32 -22.45
CA THR A 26 -9.71 -2.86 -21.78
C THR A 26 -10.18 -3.80 -20.66
N VAL A 27 -10.02 -5.12 -20.83
CA VAL A 27 -10.39 -6.12 -19.82
C VAL A 27 -9.38 -6.16 -18.67
N GLY A 28 -8.08 -6.12 -18.98
CA GLY A 28 -7.00 -6.14 -17.98
C GLY A 28 -7.07 -4.96 -17.02
N LYS A 29 -7.32 -3.75 -17.55
CA LYS A 29 -7.55 -2.55 -16.73
C LYS A 29 -8.71 -2.72 -15.75
N LYS A 30 -9.85 -3.25 -16.20
CA LYS A 30 -11.01 -3.52 -15.34
C LYS A 30 -10.67 -4.50 -14.23
N LEU A 31 -9.96 -5.59 -14.56
CA LEU A 31 -9.51 -6.58 -13.58
C LEU A 31 -8.58 -5.96 -12.54
N TRP A 32 -7.64 -5.12 -12.98
CA TRP A 32 -6.69 -4.46 -12.10
C TRP A 32 -7.37 -3.48 -11.13
N VAL A 33 -8.39 -2.76 -11.60
CA VAL A 33 -9.25 -1.92 -10.75
C VAL A 33 -9.97 -2.78 -9.69
N ILE A 34 -10.52 -3.94 -10.07
CA ILE A 34 -11.14 -4.88 -9.12
C ILE A 34 -10.13 -5.35 -8.07
N ILE A 35 -8.90 -5.68 -8.49
CA ILE A 35 -7.84 -6.09 -7.56
C ILE A 35 -7.49 -4.97 -6.59
N ILE A 36 -7.32 -3.73 -7.07
CA ILE A 36 -7.06 -2.57 -6.21
C ILE A 36 -8.19 -2.37 -5.20
N ILE A 37 -9.44 -2.40 -5.64
CA ILE A 37 -10.60 -2.25 -4.76
C ILE A 37 -10.60 -3.35 -3.71
N LYS A 38 -10.36 -4.60 -4.11
CA LYS A 38 -10.31 -5.73 -3.18
C LYS A 38 -9.18 -5.59 -2.16
N LEU A 39 -7.98 -5.14 -2.59
CA LEU A 39 -6.86 -4.87 -1.70
C LEU A 39 -7.15 -3.71 -0.74
N ALA A 40 -7.80 -2.63 -1.21
CA ALA A 40 -8.21 -1.52 -0.38
C ALA A 40 -9.25 -1.95 0.67
N ILE A 41 -10.25 -2.75 0.29
CA ILE A 41 -11.24 -3.30 1.21
C ILE A 41 -10.58 -4.24 2.21
N PHE A 42 -9.72 -5.16 1.77
CA PHE A 42 -9.01 -6.08 2.66
C PHE A 42 -8.12 -5.33 3.64
N PHE A 43 -7.41 -4.30 3.17
CA PHE A 43 -6.61 -3.42 4.02
C PHE A 43 -7.46 -2.63 5.01
N LEU A 44 -8.61 -2.10 4.58
CA LEU A 44 -9.54 -1.37 5.44
C LEU A 44 -10.13 -2.29 6.51
N VAL A 45 -10.54 -3.51 6.16
CA VAL A 45 -11.07 -4.50 7.09
C VAL A 45 -10.00 -4.93 8.09
N MET A 46 -8.79 -5.27 7.62
CA MET A 46 -7.67 -5.53 8.53
C MET A 46 -7.42 -4.34 9.43
N LYS A 47 -7.40 -3.12 8.90
CA LYS A 47 -7.18 -1.92 9.72
C LYS A 47 -8.31 -1.71 10.74
N LEU A 48 -9.57 -1.90 10.36
CA LEU A 48 -10.71 -1.68 11.25
C LEU A 48 -10.81 -2.76 12.34
N ILE A 49 -10.46 -4.01 12.02
CA ILE A 49 -10.49 -5.14 12.97
C ILE A 49 -9.23 -5.17 13.86
N PHE A 50 -8.07 -4.79 13.35
CA PHE A 50 -6.82 -4.75 14.13
C PHE A 50 -6.60 -3.41 14.85
N PHE A 51 -7.29 -2.34 14.44
CA PHE A 51 -7.27 -1.03 15.10
C PHE A 51 -8.69 -0.47 15.36
N PRO A 52 -9.60 -1.23 15.97
CA PRO A 52 -10.86 -0.66 16.44
C PRO A 52 -10.52 0.28 17.60
N ASP A 53 -10.86 1.56 17.49
CA ASP A 53 -10.85 2.52 18.59
C ASP A 53 -9.66 2.42 19.54
N PHE A 54 -8.44 2.34 19.00
CA PHE A 54 -7.25 2.38 19.86
C PHE A 54 -7.21 3.69 20.67
N LEU A 55 -7.99 4.72 20.28
CA LEU A 55 -8.03 6.04 20.91
C LEU A 55 -9.33 6.50 21.59
N GLU A 56 -10.51 5.92 21.33
CA GLU A 56 -11.76 6.67 21.61
C GLU A 56 -12.88 5.90 22.32
N THR A 57 -12.58 4.94 23.22
CA THR A 57 -13.68 4.20 23.90
C THR A 57 -13.50 3.93 25.40
N ASN A 58 -12.62 4.63 26.13
CA ASN A 58 -12.64 4.52 27.61
C ASN A 58 -12.28 5.78 28.43
N PHE A 59 -11.88 6.92 27.85
CA PHE A 59 -11.50 8.08 28.66
C PHE A 59 -11.94 9.40 28.02
N SER A 60 -12.67 10.20 28.79
CA SER A 60 -13.27 11.48 28.39
C SER A 60 -12.24 12.61 28.19
N ASN A 61 -10.93 12.33 28.22
CA ASN A 61 -9.86 13.33 28.12
C ASN A 61 -8.58 12.70 27.51
N ASP A 62 -8.25 13.05 26.26
CA ASP A 62 -7.12 12.48 25.50
C ASP A 62 -5.74 12.68 26.15
N LYS A 63 -5.58 13.71 26.99
CA LYS A 63 -4.32 14.03 27.66
C LYS A 63 -3.92 13.02 28.73
N GLU A 64 -4.84 12.58 29.58
CA GLU A 64 -4.54 11.67 30.69
C GLU A 64 -4.19 10.25 30.21
N ARG A 65 -4.70 9.87 29.03
CA ARG A 65 -4.48 8.57 28.41
C ARG A 65 -3.06 8.41 27.88
N GLY A 66 -2.51 9.46 27.27
CA GLY A 66 -1.14 9.49 26.81
C GLY A 66 -0.14 9.33 27.96
N ASP A 67 -0.40 10.04 29.07
CA ASP A 67 0.45 9.99 30.25
C ASP A 67 0.43 8.61 30.94
N TYR A 68 -0.71 7.91 30.98
CA TYR A 68 -0.81 6.57 31.55
C TYR A 68 -0.06 5.50 30.74
N VAL A 69 -0.22 5.51 29.41
CA VAL A 69 0.49 4.56 28.51
C VAL A 69 1.99 4.84 28.51
N PHE A 70 2.40 6.11 28.51
CA PHE A 70 3.79 6.51 28.65
C PHE A 70 4.40 6.00 29.95
N LYS A 71 3.67 6.08 31.07
CA LYS A 71 4.10 5.55 32.36
C LYS A 71 4.32 4.03 32.34
N GLN A 72 3.43 3.28 31.67
CA GLN A 72 3.58 1.81 31.55
C GLN A 72 4.74 1.39 30.63
N LEU A 73 5.01 2.12 29.54
CA LEU A 73 6.15 1.84 28.66
C LEU A 73 7.50 2.21 29.28
N THR A 74 7.50 3.19 30.19
CA THR A 74 8.72 3.66 30.88
C THR A 74 8.99 2.87 32.17
N THR A 75 7.97 2.22 32.74
CA THR A 75 8.10 1.33 33.90
C THR A 75 8.19 -0.13 33.43
N GLN A 76 9.28 -0.45 32.75
CA GLN A 76 9.70 -1.84 32.53
C GLN A 76 10.79 -2.12 33.57
N GLU A 77 10.49 -2.97 34.56
CA GLU A 77 11.53 -3.70 35.30
C GLU A 77 12.06 -4.85 34.41
#